data_AF-A0A7C7QCJ4-F1
#
_entry.id   AF-A0A7C7QCJ4-F1
#
_cell.length_a   1.000
_cell.length_b   1.000
_cell.length_c   1.000
_cell.angle_alpha   90.00
_cell.angle_beta   90.00
_cell.angle_gamma   90.00
#
_symmetry.space_group_name_H-M   'P 1'
#
loop_
_entity.id
_entity.type
_entity.pdbx_description
1 polymer ?
#
loop_
_entity_poly.entity_id
_entity_poly.type
_entity_poly.pdbx_seq_one_letter_code
_entity_poly.pdbx_strand_id
1 'polypeptide(L)'
;MVKLVNIRFFEGGQAHESFVRNGMKVRTRILKHVSRGEAETLVKSLGGIFFDPPPIEDASIEWAVAFEPVKNFKICYLMRRNEPEFEDELQVLYDVEGLAFNIPAEDVASFTILYANAMIYAVRKVLGRGDIPRISGYL
;
A
#
# COMPACT_ATOMS: atom_id res chain seq x y z
N MET A 1 9.54 6.51 -14.94
CA MET A 1 8.37 5.62 -14.82
C MET A 1 8.85 4.34 -14.14
N VAL A 2 8.35 4.05 -12.94
CA VAL A 2 8.77 2.87 -12.16
C VAL A 2 8.11 1.64 -12.80
N LYS A 3 8.87 0.57 -13.05
CA LYS A 3 8.31 -0.69 -13.54
C LYS A 3 7.81 -1.49 -12.35
N LEU A 4 6.51 -1.77 -12.33
CA LEU A 4 5.86 -2.40 -11.20
C LEU A 4 5.41 -3.82 -11.53
N VAL A 5 5.55 -4.72 -10.55
CA VAL A 5 5.13 -6.12 -10.63
C VAL A 5 4.22 -6.46 -9.45
N ASN A 6 3.46 -7.55 -9.57
CA ASN A 6 2.71 -8.09 -8.44
C ASN A 6 3.59 -9.04 -7.60
N ILE A 7 3.09 -9.46 -6.44
CA ILE A 7 3.84 -10.34 -5.54
C ILE A 7 4.14 -11.72 -6.15
N ARG A 8 3.42 -12.16 -7.20
CA ARG A 8 3.63 -13.47 -7.84
C ARG A 8 5.00 -13.61 -8.51
N PHE A 9 5.69 -12.50 -8.76
CA PHE A 9 7.04 -12.48 -9.35
C PHE A 9 8.14 -12.75 -8.32
N PHE A 10 7.84 -12.74 -7.02
CA PHE A 10 8.78 -13.13 -5.97
C PHE A 10 8.74 -14.65 -5.74
N GLU A 11 9.80 -15.21 -5.17
CA GLU A 11 9.87 -16.62 -4.83
C GLU A 11 8.74 -17.01 -3.86
N GLY A 12 7.95 -18.03 -4.22
CA GLY A 12 6.75 -18.42 -3.46
C GLY A 12 5.56 -17.44 -3.58
N GLY A 13 5.62 -16.48 -4.50
CA GLY A 13 4.64 -15.40 -4.64
C GLY A 13 3.22 -15.83 -4.98
N GLN A 14 3.06 -16.93 -5.72
CA GLN A 14 1.74 -17.48 -6.05
C GLN A 14 0.93 -17.86 -4.79
N ALA A 15 1.61 -18.40 -3.76
CA ALA A 15 0.96 -18.78 -2.51
C ALA A 15 0.58 -17.55 -1.64
N HIS A 16 1.30 -16.44 -1.80
CA HIS A 16 1.16 -15.25 -0.95
C HIS A 16 0.26 -14.16 -1.54
N GLU A 17 -0.13 -14.27 -2.82
CA GLU A 17 -1.02 -13.29 -3.45
C GLU A 17 -2.37 -13.17 -2.73
N SER A 18 -3.00 -14.31 -2.43
CA SER A 18 -4.29 -14.32 -1.74
C SER A 18 -4.17 -13.74 -0.32
N PHE A 19 -3.06 -14.00 0.36
CA PHE A 19 -2.74 -13.45 1.67
C PHE A 19 -2.64 -11.93 1.63
N VAL A 20 -1.83 -11.35 0.73
CA VAL A 20 -1.70 -9.89 0.60
C VAL A 20 -3.03 -9.26 0.20
N ARG A 21 -3.72 -9.82 -0.81
CA ARG A 21 -5.01 -9.31 -1.28
C ARG A 21 -6.05 -9.29 -0.16
N ASN A 22 -6.19 -10.38 0.60
CA ASN A 22 -7.12 -10.45 1.72
C ASN A 22 -6.70 -9.53 2.87
N GLY A 23 -5.40 -9.41 3.14
CA GLY A 23 -4.86 -8.46 4.10
C GLY A 23 -5.22 -7.02 3.75
N MET A 24 -5.20 -6.66 2.47
CA MET A 24 -5.54 -5.30 2.05
C MET A 24 -7.02 -4.97 2.24
N LYS A 25 -7.97 -5.92 2.11
CA LYS A 25 -9.42 -5.65 2.25
C LYS A 25 -9.79 -4.86 3.51
N VAL A 26 -9.29 -5.29 4.67
CA VAL A 26 -9.53 -4.59 5.95
C VAL A 26 -8.88 -3.21 5.94
N ARG A 27 -7.68 -3.11 5.38
CA ARG A 27 -6.89 -1.87 5.34
C ARG A 27 -7.50 -0.86 4.39
N THR A 28 -8.07 -1.31 3.28
CA THR A 28 -8.85 -0.50 2.34
C THR A 28 -10.02 0.17 3.04
N ARG A 29 -10.79 -0.57 3.86
CA ARG A 29 -11.95 -0.02 4.59
C ARG A 29 -11.58 1.16 5.49
N ILE A 30 -10.32 1.23 5.93
CA ILE A 30 -9.79 2.28 6.79
C ILE A 30 -9.17 3.39 5.93
N LEU A 31 -8.23 3.03 5.06
CA LEU A 31 -7.42 3.97 4.28
C LEU A 31 -8.20 4.66 3.15
N LYS A 32 -9.35 4.11 2.71
CA LYS A 32 -10.24 4.78 1.75
C LYS A 32 -10.82 6.12 2.25
N HIS A 33 -10.72 6.40 3.55
CA HIS A 33 -11.17 7.66 4.16
C HIS A 33 -10.07 8.73 4.20
N VAL A 34 -8.85 8.37 3.78
CA VAL A 34 -7.70 9.27 3.68
C VAL A 34 -7.72 9.93 2.30
N SER A 35 -7.79 11.25 2.28
CA SER A 35 -7.69 12.06 1.07
C SER A 35 -6.26 12.12 0.53
N ARG A 36 -6.09 12.58 -0.71
CA ARG A 36 -4.78 12.74 -1.35
C ARG A 36 -3.78 13.55 -0.50
N GLY A 37 -4.16 14.73 -0.01
CA GLY A 37 -3.28 15.59 0.80
C GLY A 37 -2.96 15.00 2.18
N GLU A 38 -3.91 14.27 2.77
CA GLU A 38 -3.68 13.50 4.00
C GLU A 38 -2.69 12.36 3.77
N ALA A 39 -2.81 11.63 2.65
CA ALA A 39 -1.91 10.55 2.26
C ALA A 39 -0.47 11.05 2.04
N GLU A 40 -0.31 12.21 1.40
CA GLU A 40 1.00 12.87 1.23
C GLU A 40 1.63 13.23 2.58
N THR A 41 0.87 13.85 3.48
CA THR A 41 1.34 14.22 4.83
C THR A 41 1.75 12.98 5.61
N LEU A 42 0.91 11.96 5.57
CA LEU A 42 1.09 10.71 6.28
C LEU A 42 2.33 9.95 5.79
N VAL A 43 2.50 9.77 4.48
CA VAL A 43 3.64 9.02 3.96
C VAL A 43 4.96 9.74 4.24
N LYS A 44 5.01 11.08 4.12
CA LYS A 44 6.19 11.88 4.46
C LYS A 44 6.58 11.72 5.93
N SER A 45 5.60 11.72 6.84
CA SER A 45 5.86 11.51 8.28
C SER A 45 6.41 10.12 8.62
N LEU A 46 6.17 9.14 7.74
CA LEU A 46 6.63 7.75 7.89
C LEU A 46 7.91 7.46 7.09
N GLY A 47 8.52 8.48 6.49
CA GLY A 47 9.74 8.33 5.69
C GLY A 47 9.52 7.64 4.33
N GLY A 48 8.29 7.60 3.83
CA GLY A 48 7.99 7.09 2.50
C GLY A 48 7.88 8.19 1.44
N ILE A 49 7.43 7.80 0.26
CA ILE A 49 7.41 8.60 -0.96
C ILE A 49 5.96 8.79 -1.40
N PHE A 50 5.57 10.03 -1.68
CA PHE A 50 4.30 10.32 -2.36
C PHE A 50 4.55 10.45 -3.87
N PHE A 51 3.72 9.81 -4.69
CA PHE A 51 3.83 9.90 -6.14
C PHE A 51 2.87 10.94 -6.71
N ASP A 52 3.44 11.97 -7.34
CA ASP A 52 2.69 12.94 -8.15
C ASP A 52 3.47 13.27 -9.44
N PRO A 53 3.06 12.73 -10.62
CA PRO A 53 1.88 11.88 -10.85
C PRO A 53 2.05 10.44 -10.31
N PRO A 54 0.96 9.65 -10.22
CA PRO A 54 1.02 8.22 -9.89
C PRO A 54 1.97 7.42 -10.81
N PRO A 55 2.52 6.29 -10.35
CA PRO A 55 3.48 5.50 -11.13
C PRO A 55 2.83 4.69 -12.26
N ILE A 56 1.49 4.64 -12.32
CA ILE A 56 0.67 3.98 -13.34
C ILE A 56 -0.37 4.98 -13.82
N GLU A 57 -0.57 5.06 -15.13
CA GLU A 57 -1.64 5.84 -15.75
C GLU A 57 -2.98 5.10 -15.62
N ASP A 58 -3.68 5.34 -14.51
CA ASP A 58 -5.03 4.84 -14.25
C ASP A 58 -5.83 5.92 -13.50
N ALA A 59 -6.92 6.37 -14.12
CA ALA A 59 -7.77 7.44 -13.59
C ALA A 59 -8.50 7.06 -12.29
N SER A 60 -8.59 5.78 -11.96
CA SER A 60 -9.15 5.31 -10.68
C SER A 60 -8.21 5.57 -9.50
N ILE A 61 -6.91 5.83 -9.73
CA ILE A 61 -5.93 6.03 -8.66
C ILE A 61 -6.11 7.43 -8.05
N GLU A 62 -6.68 7.47 -6.84
CA GLU A 62 -6.87 8.70 -6.05
C GLU A 62 -5.53 9.20 -5.49
N TRP A 63 -4.75 8.28 -4.92
CA TRP A 63 -3.41 8.56 -4.43
C TRP A 63 -2.51 7.32 -4.51
N ALA A 64 -1.21 7.58 -4.59
CA ALA A 64 -0.18 6.55 -4.70
C ALA A 64 0.99 6.89 -3.78
N VAL A 65 1.41 5.93 -2.96
CA VAL A 65 2.53 6.10 -2.03
C VAL A 65 3.45 4.89 -2.08
N ALA A 66 4.71 5.06 -1.68
CA ALA A 66 5.67 3.98 -1.58
C ALA A 66 6.50 4.01 -0.31
N PHE A 67 6.97 2.83 0.09
CA PHE A 67 7.97 2.64 1.14
C PHE A 67 9.12 1.81 0.61
N GLU A 68 10.34 2.09 1.06
CA GLU A 68 11.56 1.44 0.60
C GLU A 68 12.26 0.73 1.78
N PRO A 69 11.83 -0.50 2.16
CA PRO A 69 12.48 -1.25 3.25
C PRO A 69 13.93 -1.62 2.98
N VAL A 70 14.28 -1.81 1.71
CA VAL A 70 15.64 -2.09 1.23
C VAL A 70 15.90 -1.19 0.03
N LYS A 71 17.14 -0.72 -0.12
CA LYS A 71 17.53 0.18 -1.21
C LYS A 71 17.02 -0.33 -2.57
N ASN A 72 16.37 0.53 -3.35
CA ASN A 72 15.75 0.24 -4.64
C ASN A 72 14.56 -0.75 -4.63
N PHE A 73 14.13 -1.27 -3.48
CA PHE A 73 12.94 -2.10 -3.39
C PHE A 73 11.77 -1.27 -2.83
N LYS A 74 10.91 -0.77 -3.71
CA LYS A 74 9.72 -0.02 -3.31
C LYS A 74 8.48 -0.91 -3.25
N ILE A 75 7.73 -0.77 -2.17
CA ILE A 75 6.37 -1.30 -2.01
C ILE A 75 5.42 -0.15 -2.26
N CYS A 76 4.68 -0.21 -3.36
CA CYS A 76 3.77 0.83 -3.82
C CYS A 76 2.33 0.49 -3.44
N TYR A 77 1.66 1.40 -2.73
CA TYR A 77 0.26 1.32 -2.37
C TYR A 77 -0.52 2.31 -3.24
N LEU A 78 -1.53 1.81 -3.95
CA LEU A 78 -2.38 2.57 -4.86
C LEU A 78 -3.80 2.50 -4.33
N MET A 79 -4.34 3.64 -3.90
CA MET A 79 -5.74 3.72 -3.49
C MET A 79 -6.58 3.98 -4.73
N ARG A 80 -7.35 2.98 -5.14
CA ARG A 80 -8.22 3.01 -6.31
C ARG A 80 -9.67 3.24 -5.88
N ARG A 81 -10.27 4.28 -6.43
CA ARG A 81 -11.70 4.59 -6.35
C ARG A 81 -12.37 3.96 -7.56
N ASN A 82 -13.06 2.85 -7.34
CA ASN A 82 -13.78 2.20 -8.41
C ASN A 82 -15.19 2.82 -8.55
N GLU A 83 -15.88 2.53 -9.67
CA GLU A 83 -17.27 2.96 -9.86
C GLU A 83 -18.18 2.39 -8.75
N PRO A 84 -19.37 2.97 -8.48
CA PRO A 84 -20.25 2.56 -7.38
C PRO A 84 -20.55 1.05 -7.31
N GLU A 85 -20.50 0.36 -8.45
CA GLU A 85 -20.72 -1.08 -8.62
C GLU A 85 -19.53 -1.94 -8.14
N PHE A 86 -18.36 -1.34 -7.93
CA PHE A 86 -17.12 -2.02 -7.58
C PHE A 86 -16.57 -1.49 -6.25
N GLU A 87 -16.11 -2.38 -5.38
CA GLU A 87 -15.52 -1.96 -4.11
C GLU A 87 -14.21 -1.20 -4.35
N ASP A 88 -14.00 -0.10 -3.62
CA ASP A 88 -12.70 0.55 -3.48
C ASP A 88 -11.58 -0.49 -3.22
N GLU A 89 -10.39 -0.25 -3.75
CA GLU A 89 -9.26 -1.18 -3.63
C GLU A 89 -7.98 -0.46 -3.20
N LEU A 90 -7.30 -0.99 -2.18
CA LEU A 90 -5.91 -0.67 -1.90
C LEU A 90 -5.03 -1.72 -2.60
N GLN A 91 -4.60 -1.41 -3.82
CA GLN A 91 -3.76 -2.28 -4.61
C GLN A 91 -2.30 -2.12 -4.17
N VAL A 92 -1.57 -3.24 -4.09
CA VAL A 92 -0.13 -3.23 -3.80
C VAL A 92 0.65 -3.78 -4.98
N LEU A 93 1.65 -3.03 -5.41
CA LEU A 93 2.61 -3.42 -6.42
C LEU A 93 4.03 -3.16 -5.92
N TYR A 94 5.01 -3.77 -6.58
CA TYR A 94 6.39 -3.77 -6.16
C TYR A 94 7.31 -3.31 -7.28
N ASP A 95 8.34 -2.55 -6.96
CA ASP A 95 9.38 -2.19 -7.92
C ASP A 95 10.09 -3.44 -8.44
N VAL A 96 10.20 -3.57 -9.77
CA VAL A 96 10.85 -4.71 -10.42
C VAL A 96 12.32 -4.85 -10.00
N GLU A 97 12.97 -3.74 -9.67
CA GLU A 97 14.35 -3.71 -9.19
C GLU A 97 14.50 -4.49 -7.86
N GLY A 98 13.41 -4.62 -7.09
CA GLY A 98 13.37 -5.41 -5.87
C GLY A 98 13.57 -6.91 -6.07
N LEU A 99 13.28 -7.44 -7.27
CA LEU A 99 13.41 -8.87 -7.56
C LEU A 99 14.87 -9.36 -7.46
N ALA A 100 15.84 -8.48 -7.72
CA ALA A 100 17.26 -8.82 -7.65
C ALA A 100 17.74 -9.19 -6.23
N PHE A 101 16.98 -8.84 -5.19
CA PHE A 101 17.31 -9.19 -3.82
C PHE A 101 16.94 -10.63 -3.44
N ASN A 102 16.15 -11.33 -4.26
CA ASN A 102 15.63 -12.67 -3.96
C ASN A 102 14.99 -12.76 -2.57
N ILE A 103 14.26 -11.71 -2.15
CA ILE A 103 13.49 -11.72 -0.91
C ILE A 103 12.31 -12.67 -1.12
N PRO A 104 12.08 -13.66 -0.23
CA PRO A 104 10.95 -14.56 -0.38
C PRO A 104 9.64 -13.78 -0.24
N ALA A 105 8.59 -14.24 -0.94
CA ALA A 105 7.30 -13.55 -0.94
C ALA A 105 6.67 -13.44 0.46
N GLU A 106 6.99 -14.35 1.38
CA GLU A 106 6.58 -14.29 2.78
C GLU A 106 7.08 -13.02 3.48
N ASP A 107 8.36 -12.69 3.29
CA ASP A 107 8.99 -11.49 3.85
C ASP A 107 8.47 -10.22 3.15
N VAL A 108 8.31 -10.26 1.83
CA VAL A 108 7.70 -9.17 1.06
C VAL A 108 6.28 -8.88 1.54
N ALA A 109 5.48 -9.93 1.77
CA ALA A 109 4.14 -9.80 2.32
C ALA A 109 4.19 -9.21 3.73
N SER A 110 5.14 -9.63 4.56
CA SER A 110 5.31 -9.11 5.92
C SER A 110 5.64 -7.62 5.94
N PHE A 111 6.58 -7.15 5.09
CA PHE A 111 6.83 -5.72 4.90
C PHE A 111 5.57 -4.99 4.43
N THR A 112 4.84 -5.58 3.49
CA THR A 112 3.63 -4.99 2.91
C THR A 112 2.55 -4.77 3.97
N ILE A 113 2.34 -5.75 4.84
CA ILE A 113 1.38 -5.64 5.94
C ILE A 113 1.87 -4.62 6.97
N LEU A 114 3.16 -4.63 7.31
CA LEU A 114 3.75 -3.73 8.28
C LEU A 114 3.58 -2.26 7.87
N TYR A 115 3.96 -1.86 6.65
CA TYR A 115 3.84 -0.47 6.22
C TYR A 115 2.38 -0.03 6.06
N ALA A 116 1.49 -0.91 5.61
CA ALA A 116 0.07 -0.57 5.58
C ALA A 116 -0.51 -0.35 7.00
N ASN A 117 -0.05 -1.12 7.98
CA ASN A 117 -0.40 -0.90 9.39
C ASN A 117 0.19 0.42 9.91
N ALA A 118 1.46 0.70 9.59
CA ALA A 118 2.11 1.95 9.96
C ALA A 118 1.33 3.16 9.44
N MET A 119 0.83 3.10 8.21
CA MET A 119 -0.07 4.12 7.67
C MET A 119 -1.32 4.27 8.54
N ILE A 120 -2.02 3.18 8.87
CA ILE A 120 -3.22 3.22 9.72
C ILE A 120 -2.93 3.80 11.11
N TYR A 121 -1.77 3.47 11.71
CA TYR A 121 -1.38 4.03 13.00
C TYR A 121 -1.11 5.54 12.90
N ALA A 122 -0.50 5.98 11.80
CA ALA A 122 -0.21 7.38 11.55
C ALA A 122 -1.48 8.21 11.30
N VAL A 123 -2.55 7.63 10.73
CA VAL A 123 -3.83 8.36 10.50
C VAL A 123 -4.29 9.09 11.77
N ARG A 124 -4.28 8.43 12.93
CA ARG A 124 -4.74 9.06 14.18
C ARG A 124 -3.71 9.98 14.78
N LYS A 125 -2.42 9.59 14.73
CA LYS A 125 -1.34 10.29 15.43
C LYS A 125 -0.85 11.53 14.68
N VAL A 126 -0.85 11.48 13.37
CA VAL A 126 -0.34 12.54 12.49
C VAL A 126 -1.49 13.42 11.99
N LEU A 127 -2.61 12.82 11.57
CA LEU A 127 -3.75 13.59 11.01
C LEU A 127 -4.82 13.95 12.04
N GLY A 128 -4.74 13.42 13.26
CA GLY A 128 -5.76 13.67 14.30
C GLY A 128 -7.14 13.06 14.01
N ARG A 129 -7.25 12.17 13.00
CA ARG A 129 -8.51 11.55 12.55
C ARG A 129 -8.99 10.45 13.48
N GLY A 130 -9.51 10.83 14.65
CA GLY A 130 -10.05 9.92 15.66
C GLY A 130 -11.34 9.19 15.22
N ASP A 131 -12.01 9.71 14.20
CA ASP A 131 -13.21 9.19 13.54
C ASP A 131 -12.93 7.94 12.69
N ILE A 132 -11.70 7.77 12.19
CA ILE A 132 -11.34 6.63 11.36
C ILE A 132 -11.15 5.36 12.24
N PRO A 133 -11.70 4.20 11.83
CA PRO A 133 -11.61 2.95 12.60
C PRO A 133 -10.16 2.48 12.86
N ARG A 134 -9.95 1.81 14.00
CA ARG A 134 -8.66 1.14 14.30
C ARG A 134 -8.61 -0.23 13.64
N ILE A 135 -7.43 -0.66 13.23
CA ILE A 135 -7.23 -2.02 12.71
C ILE A 135 -7.55 -3.11 13.75
N SER A 136 -7.38 -2.83 15.04
CA SER A 136 -7.73 -3.74 16.14
C SER A 136 -9.23 -4.02 16.25
N GLY A 137 -10.09 -3.27 15.55
CA GLY A 137 -11.51 -3.58 15.46
C GLY A 137 -11.84 -4.68 14.43
N TYR A 138 -10.83 -5.17 13.70
CA TYR A 138 -10.98 -6.12 12.59
C TYR A 138 -10.02 -7.32 12.68
N LEU A 139 -9.15 -7.36 13.70
CA LEU A 139 -8.27 -8.49 14.04
C LEU A 139 -8.88 -9.23 15.23
#